data_AF-A0A4V1TXI2-F1
#
_entry.id   AF-A0A4V1TXI2-F1
#
_cell.length_a   1.000
_cell.length_b   1.000
_cell.length_c   1.000
_cell.angle_alpha   90.00
_cell.angle_beta   90.00
_cell.angle_gamma   90.00
#
_symmetry.space_group_name_H-M   'P 1'
#
loop_
_entity.id
_entity.type
_entity.pdbx_description
1 polymer ?
#
loop_
_entity_poly.entity_id
_entity_poly.type
_entity_poly.pdbx_seq_one_letter_code
_entity_poly.pdbx_strand_id
1 'polypeptide(L)'
;MTSTNKIAVIGAGPTGLMAAEVLAQAGAEVHVFDAMASVGRKFLLAGRGGLNLTHAEPFESFATRYGARQDRIEPLLRGFGAKELQAWAHGLGVETFVGSSQRVFPKDMKAAPLLRAWLHRLRASG
;
A
#
# COMPACT_ATOMS: atom_id res chain seq x y z
N MET A 1 -0.10 26.39 20.97
CA MET A 1 0.73 25.56 20.07
C MET A 1 0.28 24.12 20.25
N THR A 2 -0.47 23.55 19.31
CA THR A 2 -0.72 22.10 19.29
C THR A 2 0.59 21.41 18.98
N SER A 3 1.10 20.58 19.88
CA SER A 3 2.33 19.82 19.61
C SER A 3 2.11 18.92 18.40
N THR A 4 2.91 19.10 17.35
CA THR A 4 2.94 18.13 16.25
C THR A 4 3.55 16.83 16.78
N ASN A 5 2.77 15.75 16.76
CA ASN A 5 3.27 14.44 17.16
C ASN A 5 4.35 14.02 16.16
N LYS A 6 5.57 13.79 16.65
CA LYS A 6 6.69 13.29 15.85
C LYS A 6 6.69 11.77 15.89
N ILE A 7 6.67 11.13 14.73
CA ILE A 7 6.60 9.66 14.62
C ILE A 7 7.74 9.16 13.74
N ALA A 8 8.47 8.15 14.23
CA ALA A 8 9.46 7.43 13.45
C ALA A 8 8.86 6.13 12.91
N VAL A 9 8.93 5.92 11.59
CA VAL A 9 8.58 4.68 10.91
C VAL A 9 9.86 3.96 10.50
N ILE A 10 10.04 2.72 10.95
CA ILE A 10 11.21 1.91 10.62
C ILE A 10 10.86 0.92 9.51
N GLY A 11 11.44 1.12 8.34
CA GLY A 11 11.27 0.37 7.10
C GLY A 11 10.49 1.15 6.05
N ALA A 12 11.14 1.50 4.94
CA ALA A 12 10.55 2.15 3.77
C ALA A 12 10.09 1.14 2.70
N GLY A 13 9.53 0.01 3.15
CA GLY A 13 8.76 -0.91 2.32
C GLY A 13 7.32 -0.44 2.13
N PRO A 14 6.46 -1.20 1.41
CA PRO A 14 5.07 -0.80 1.17
C PRO A 14 4.29 -0.53 2.45
N THR A 15 4.41 -1.38 3.47
CA THR A 15 3.69 -1.19 4.73
C THR A 15 4.12 0.09 5.46
N GLY A 16 5.43 0.37 5.52
CA GLY A 16 5.93 1.56 6.22
C GLY A 16 5.60 2.86 5.46
N LEU A 17 5.66 2.84 4.12
CA LEU A 17 5.24 3.98 3.31
C LEU A 17 3.74 4.25 3.45
N MET A 18 2.90 3.20 3.52
CA MET A 18 1.47 3.35 3.75
C MET A 18 1.17 3.91 5.14
N ALA A 19 1.87 3.40 6.17
CA ALA A 19 1.76 3.94 7.52
C ALA A 19 2.16 5.42 7.56
N ALA A 20 3.25 5.79 6.88
CA ALA A 20 3.70 7.18 6.81
C ALA A 20 2.68 8.09 6.12
N GLU A 21 2.05 7.65 5.02
CA GLU A 21 0.99 8.40 4.35
C GLU A 21 -0.19 8.67 5.29
N VAL A 22 -0.70 7.63 5.96
CA VAL A 22 -1.84 7.75 6.87
C VAL A 22 -1.53 8.66 8.06
N LEU A 23 -0.32 8.54 8.64
CA LEU A 23 0.09 9.36 9.78
C LEU A 23 0.31 10.83 9.39
N ALA A 24 0.90 11.09 8.22
CA ALA A 24 1.08 12.44 7.71
C ALA A 24 -0.27 13.12 7.42
N GLN A 25 -1.23 12.39 6.85
CA GLN A 25 -2.61 12.87 6.65
C GLN A 25 -3.33 13.19 7.96
N ALA A 26 -2.96 12.53 9.07
CA ALA A 26 -3.45 12.84 10.40
C ALA A 26 -2.73 14.05 11.07
N GLY A 27 -1.81 14.72 10.36
CA GLY A 27 -1.09 15.90 10.83
C GLY A 27 0.15 15.62 11.68
N ALA A 28 0.65 14.38 11.68
CA ALA A 28 1.90 14.05 12.35
C ALA A 28 3.13 14.46 11.52
N GLU A 29 4.23 14.79 12.20
CA GLU A 29 5.55 14.92 11.58
C GLU A 29 6.17 13.52 11.49
N VAL A 30 6.26 12.96 10.29
CA VAL A 30 6.67 11.56 10.10
C VAL A 30 8.07 11.47 9.50
N HIS A 31 8.94 10.71 10.18
CA HIS A 31 10.28 10.40 9.72
C HIS A 31 10.36 8.92 9.35
N VAL A 32 10.70 8.61 8.10
CA VAL A 32 10.83 7.22 7.62
C VAL A 32 12.31 6.85 7.50
N PHE A 33 12.71 5.78 8.19
CA PHE A 33 14.06 5.26 8.17
C PHE A 33 14.10 3.90 7.47
N ASP A 34 15.14 3.64 6.69
CA ASP A 34 15.40 2.33 6.11
C ASP A 34 16.89 2.02 6.16
N ALA A 35 17.24 0.74 6.27
CA ALA A 35 18.63 0.30 6.24
C ALA A 35 19.25 0.40 4.83
N MET A 36 18.42 0.39 3.79
CA MET A 36 18.85 0.43 2.40
C MET A 36 18.85 1.86 1.86
N ALA A 37 19.77 2.14 0.92
CA ALA A 37 19.89 3.44 0.27
C ALA A 37 18.67 3.84 -0.59
N SER A 38 17.84 2.87 -0.99
CA SER A 38 16.64 3.11 -1.78
C SER A 38 15.39 2.52 -1.16
N VAL A 39 14.32 3.30 -1.30
CA VAL A 39 12.97 3.05 -0.80
C VAL A 39 12.19 2.12 -1.74
N GLY A 40 11.24 1.35 -1.20
CA GLY A 40 10.31 0.55 -2.01
C GLY A 40 10.94 -0.63 -2.76
N ARG A 41 12.15 -1.08 -2.40
CA ARG A 41 12.86 -2.17 -3.12
C ARG A 41 12.04 -3.45 -3.24
N LYS A 42 11.40 -3.91 -2.15
CA LYS A 42 10.53 -5.10 -2.18
C LYS A 42 9.28 -4.90 -3.02
N PHE A 43 8.75 -3.68 -3.08
CA PHE A 43 7.61 -3.34 -3.93
C PHE A 43 7.98 -3.47 -5.42
N LEU A 44 9.14 -2.95 -5.82
CA LEU A 44 9.66 -3.12 -7.18
C LEU A 44 9.98 -4.58 -7.51
N LEU A 45 10.51 -5.35 -6.54
CA LEU A 45 10.78 -6.77 -6.73
C LEU A 45 9.49 -7.58 -6.96
N ALA A 46 8.44 -7.33 -6.16
CA ALA A 46 7.11 -7.92 -6.37
C ALA A 46 6.50 -7.49 -7.72
N GLY A 47 6.91 -6.31 -8.21
CA GLY A 47 6.50 -5.74 -9.47
C GLY A 47 7.08 -6.37 -10.74
N ARG A 48 8.08 -7.25 -10.65
CA ARG A 48 8.73 -7.84 -11.85
C ARG A 48 7.77 -8.60 -12.76
N GLY A 49 6.72 -9.19 -12.19
CA GLY A 49 5.66 -9.89 -12.92
C GLY A 49 4.38 -9.08 -13.08
N GLY A 50 4.43 -7.75 -12.96
CA GLY A 50 3.27 -6.88 -13.11
C GLY A 50 2.79 -6.18 -11.85
N LEU A 51 3.24 -6.63 -10.66
CA LEU A 51 2.72 -6.24 -9.34
C LEU A 51 1.28 -6.71 -9.09
N ASN A 52 1.15 -7.90 -8.52
CA ASN A 52 -0.13 -8.33 -7.97
C ASN A 52 -0.47 -7.48 -6.73
N LEU A 53 -1.36 -6.50 -6.88
CA LEU A 53 -1.76 -5.57 -5.83
C LEU A 53 -2.69 -6.21 -4.80
N THR A 54 -3.70 -6.93 -5.30
CA THR A 54 -4.74 -7.55 -4.47
C THR A 54 -5.47 -8.63 -5.25
N HIS A 55 -6.59 -9.11 -4.73
CA HIS A 55 -7.41 -10.15 -5.34
C HIS A 55 -8.88 -9.71 -5.44
N ALA A 56 -9.57 -10.15 -6.49
CA ALA A 56 -10.94 -9.78 -6.82
C ALA A 56 -11.98 -10.86 -6.41
N GLU A 57 -11.59 -11.83 -5.57
CA GLU A 57 -12.57 -12.77 -5.00
C GLU A 57 -13.49 -12.07 -4.00
N PRO A 58 -14.68 -12.64 -3.71
CA PRO A 58 -15.58 -12.10 -2.69
C PRO A 58 -14.88 -11.96 -1.33
N PHE A 59 -15.20 -10.90 -0.59
CA PHE A 59 -14.55 -10.58 0.69
C PHE A 59 -14.55 -11.77 1.66
N GLU A 60 -15.70 -12.41 1.85
CA GLU A 60 -15.86 -13.53 2.78
C GLU A 60 -14.94 -14.69 2.40
N SER A 61 -14.75 -14.97 1.10
CA SER A 61 -13.78 -15.97 0.63
C SER A 61 -12.33 -15.50 0.82
N PHE A 62 -12.03 -14.24 0.54
CA PHE A 62 -10.68 -13.67 0.71
C PHE A 62 -10.21 -13.70 2.18
N ALA A 63 -11.09 -13.38 3.13
CA ALA A 63 -10.78 -13.39 4.55
C ALA A 63 -10.28 -14.77 5.05
N THR A 64 -10.86 -15.86 4.52
CA THR A 64 -10.44 -17.23 4.86
C THR A 64 -9.00 -17.55 4.46
N ARG A 65 -8.42 -16.82 3.49
CA ARG A 65 -7.03 -17.03 3.01
C ARG A 65 -5.98 -16.75 4.08
N TYR A 66 -6.35 -16.03 5.14
CA TYR A 66 -5.47 -15.74 6.27
C TYR A 66 -5.44 -16.86 7.33
N GLY A 67 -6.19 -17.95 7.11
CA GLY A 67 -6.13 -19.18 7.90
C GLY A 67 -6.42 -18.93 9.39
N ALA A 68 -5.58 -19.49 10.27
CA ALA A 68 -5.72 -19.35 11.72
C ALA A 68 -5.68 -17.89 12.24
N ARG A 69 -5.33 -16.92 11.39
CA ARG A 69 -5.33 -15.49 11.75
C ARG A 69 -6.55 -14.73 11.21
N GLN A 70 -7.51 -15.40 10.55
CA GLN A 70 -8.69 -14.77 9.97
C GLN A 70 -9.36 -13.82 10.97
N ASP A 71 -9.71 -14.29 12.17
CA ASP A 71 -10.41 -13.49 13.18
C ASP A 71 -9.69 -12.19 13.57
N ARG A 72 -8.35 -12.16 13.44
CA ARG A 72 -7.52 -10.98 13.74
C ARG A 72 -7.33 -10.06 12.55
N ILE A 73 -7.41 -10.60 11.32
CA ILE A 73 -7.12 -9.86 10.09
C ILE A 73 -8.41 -9.35 9.44
N GLU A 74 -9.49 -10.09 9.53
CA GLU A 74 -10.77 -9.74 8.93
C GLU A 74 -11.26 -8.34 9.34
N PRO A 75 -11.21 -7.92 10.63
CA PRO A 75 -11.59 -6.55 11.00
C PRO A 75 -10.72 -5.48 10.32
N LEU A 76 -9.44 -5.76 10.10
CA LEU A 76 -8.53 -4.85 9.39
C LEU A 76 -8.88 -4.76 7.91
N LEU A 77 -9.20 -5.90 7.28
CA LEU A 77 -9.62 -5.95 5.87
C LEU A 77 -10.97 -5.29 5.64
N ARG A 78 -11.88 -5.30 6.63
CA ARG A 78 -13.15 -4.55 6.57
C ARG A 78 -12.91 -3.04 6.57
N GLY A 79 -11.85 -2.56 7.24
CA GLY A 79 -11.46 -1.14 7.24
C GLY A 79 -10.66 -0.73 6.00
N PHE A 80 -9.77 -1.60 5.51
CA PHE A 80 -8.95 -1.36 4.31
C PHE A 80 -8.70 -2.67 3.57
N GLY A 81 -9.53 -2.94 2.55
CA GLY A 81 -9.54 -4.16 1.78
C GLY A 81 -9.15 -3.97 0.32
N ALA A 82 -9.55 -4.93 -0.52
CA ALA A 82 -9.18 -4.96 -1.94
C ALA A 82 -9.74 -3.76 -2.74
N LYS A 83 -10.91 -3.24 -2.36
CA LYS A 83 -11.52 -2.09 -3.04
C LYS A 83 -10.79 -0.80 -2.70
N GLU A 84 -10.47 -0.62 -1.43
CA GLU A 84 -9.74 0.54 -0.91
C GLU A 84 -8.32 0.59 -1.50
N LEU A 85 -7.66 -0.56 -1.64
CA LEU A 85 -6.34 -0.64 -2.27
C LEU A 85 -6.37 -0.32 -3.77
N GLN A 86 -7.43 -0.73 -4.49
CA GLN A 86 -7.62 -0.33 -5.90
C GLN A 86 -7.93 1.16 -6.03
N ALA A 87 -8.78 1.71 -5.16
CA ALA A 87 -9.08 3.13 -5.12
C ALA A 87 -7.82 3.97 -4.80
N TRP A 88 -6.97 3.50 -3.88
CA TRP A 88 -5.68 4.11 -3.58
C TRP A 88 -4.77 4.17 -4.81
N ALA A 89 -4.66 3.06 -5.57
CA ALA A 89 -3.88 3.02 -6.80
C ALA A 89 -4.46 3.97 -7.87
N HIS A 90 -5.79 3.99 -8.02
CA HIS A 90 -6.47 4.90 -8.93
C HIS A 90 -6.23 6.37 -8.57
N GLY A 91 -6.28 6.73 -7.28
CA GLY A 91 -5.94 8.08 -6.82
C GLY A 91 -4.49 8.48 -7.11
N LEU A 92 -3.59 7.52 -7.30
CA LEU A 92 -2.21 7.73 -7.75
C LEU A 92 -2.09 7.81 -9.28
N GLY A 93 -3.21 7.81 -10.01
CA GLY A 93 -3.26 7.85 -11.47
C GLY A 93 -2.99 6.50 -12.13
N VAL A 94 -3.07 5.39 -11.39
CA VAL A 94 -2.79 4.04 -11.91
C VAL A 94 -4.10 3.26 -12.01
N GLU A 95 -4.54 3.01 -13.25
CA GLU A 95 -5.65 2.10 -13.53
C GLU A 95 -5.24 0.65 -13.23
N THR A 96 -6.20 -0.15 -12.78
CA THR A 96 -6.01 -1.58 -12.51
C THR A 96 -6.97 -2.45 -13.31
N PHE A 97 -6.60 -3.70 -13.54
CA PHE A 97 -7.47 -4.72 -14.12
C PHE A 97 -7.40 -6.04 -13.36
N VAL A 98 -8.44 -6.86 -13.49
CA VAL A 98 -8.52 -8.21 -12.93
C VAL A 98 -8.04 -9.21 -13.98
N GLY A 99 -7.00 -9.98 -13.66
CA GLY A 99 -6.52 -11.06 -14.52
C GLY A 99 -7.38 -12.32 -14.40
N SER A 100 -7.17 -13.30 -15.28
CA SER A 100 -7.90 -14.57 -15.28
C SER A 100 -7.79 -15.38 -13.99
N SER A 101 -6.76 -15.12 -13.17
CA SER A 101 -6.57 -15.73 -11.85
C SER A 101 -7.17 -14.92 -10.70
N GLN A 102 -8.05 -13.95 -10.97
CA GLN A 102 -8.63 -12.99 -10.01
C GLN A 102 -7.62 -12.07 -9.31
N ARG A 103 -6.32 -12.19 -9.61
CA ARG A 103 -5.29 -11.23 -9.21
C ARG A 103 -5.49 -9.88 -9.89
N VAL A 104 -5.25 -8.81 -9.16
CA VAL A 104 -5.43 -7.43 -9.62
C VAL A 104 -4.06 -6.81 -9.89
N PHE A 105 -3.88 -6.25 -11.08
CA PHE A 105 -2.63 -5.66 -11.54
C PHE A 105 -2.82 -4.23 -12.05
N PRO A 106 -1.80 -3.36 -11.98
CA PRO A 106 -1.70 -2.17 -12.81
C PRO A 106 -1.89 -2.49 -14.30
N LYS A 107 -2.64 -1.67 -15.03
CA LYS A 107 -2.94 -1.87 -16.47
C LYS A 107 -1.71 -1.91 -17.35
N ASP A 108 -0.68 -1.17 -16.99
CA ASP A 108 0.62 -1.12 -17.67
C ASP A 108 1.60 -2.22 -17.21
N MET A 109 1.17 -3.10 -16.29
CA MET A 109 1.95 -4.22 -15.73
C MET A 109 3.30 -3.77 -15.17
N LYS A 110 3.36 -2.58 -14.57
CA LYS A 110 4.60 -2.00 -14.02
C LYS A 110 4.37 -1.43 -12.63
N ALA A 111 5.22 -1.82 -11.68
CA ALA A 111 5.22 -1.23 -10.33
C ALA A 111 5.83 0.18 -10.27
N ALA A 112 6.77 0.49 -11.17
CA ALA A 112 7.60 1.69 -11.06
C ALA A 112 6.80 3.01 -11.18
N PRO A 113 5.81 3.15 -12.10
CA PRO A 113 4.97 4.35 -12.16
C PRO A 113 4.18 4.57 -10.87
N LEU A 114 3.57 3.52 -10.32
CA LEU A 114 2.81 3.57 -9.06
C LEU A 114 3.69 4.01 -7.88
N LEU A 115 4.87 3.39 -7.71
CA LEU A 115 5.79 3.78 -6.64
C LEU A 115 6.27 5.24 -6.81
N ARG A 116 6.55 5.68 -8.04
CA ARG A 116 6.99 7.05 -8.30
C ARG A 116 5.92 8.07 -7.93
N ALA A 117 4.68 7.85 -8.35
CA ALA A 117 3.54 8.70 -8.00
C ALA A 117 3.34 8.74 -6.48
N TRP A 118 3.47 7.58 -5.82
CA TRP A 118 3.33 7.48 -4.38
C TRP A 118 4.38 8.27 -3.60
N LEU A 119 5.66 8.12 -3.97
CA LEU A 119 6.76 8.87 -3.35
C LEU A 119 6.66 10.38 -3.60
N HIS A 120 6.11 10.79 -4.75
CA HIS A 120 5.84 12.20 -5.01
C HIS A 120 4.75 12.73 -4.08
N ARG A 121 3.62 12.02 -3.93
CA ARG A 121 2.54 12.39 -3.00
C ARG A 121 3.02 12.48 -1.55
N LEU A 122 3.82 11.51 -1.10
CA LEU A 122 4.37 11.50 0.26
C LEU A 122 5.20 12.76 0.53
N ARG A 123 6.14 13.10 -0.36
CA ARG A 123 6.98 14.30 -0.23
C ARG A 123 6.20 15.62 -0.29
N ALA A 124 5.06 15.62 -0.98
CA ALA A 124 4.18 16.79 -1.04
C ALA A 124 3.37 16.96 0.26
N SER A 125 3.25 15.91 1.07
CA SER A 125 2.46 15.88 2.31
C SER A 125 3.28 16.22 3.56
N GLY A 126 4.60 16.44 3.42
CA GLY A 126 5.54 16.67 4.51
C GLY A 126 6.73 15.70 4.44
#